data_AF-A0A5K3G1M8-F1
#
_entry.id   AF-A0A5K3G1M8-F1
#
_cell.length_a   1.000
_cell.length_b   1.000
_cell.length_c   1.000
_cell.angle_alpha   90.00
_cell.angle_beta   90.00
_cell.angle_gamma   90.00
#
_symmetry.space_group_name_H-M   'P 1'
#
loop_
_entity.id
_entity.type
_entity.pdbx_description
1 polymer ?
#
loop_
_entity_poly.entity_id
_entity_poly.type
_entity_poly.pdbx_seq_one_letter_code
_entity_poly.pdbx_strand_id
1 'polypeptide(L)' 'MACQYKPAGNVPEEKPYLAGPACSKCPQASECRLNQWVVKSDLDVVLQVGVKQATTSATTKLEVFQHVIFSTAVIFSLT' A
#
# COMPACT_ATOMS: atom_id res chain seq x y z
N MET A 1 8.81 -6.23 40.52
CA MET A 1 8.52 -6.37 39.08
C MET A 1 9.44 -5.43 38.32
N ALA A 2 10.00 -5.86 37.19
CA ALA A 2 10.84 -5.04 36.33
C ALA A 2 10.49 -5.31 34.86
N CYS A 3 10.46 -4.26 34.04
CA CYS A 3 10.19 -4.34 32.60
C CYS A 3 11.48 -4.06 31.81
N GLN A 4 11.63 -4.74 30.68
CA GLN A 4 12.73 -4.48 29.74
C GLN A 4 12.19 -3.72 28.54
N TYR A 5 12.90 -2.67 28.14
CA TYR A 5 12.48 -1.77 27.05
C TYR A 5 13.46 -1.86 25.88
N LYS A 6 12.96 -1.62 24.66
CA LYS A 6 13.77 -1.47 23.46
C LYS A 6 13.26 -0.31 22.60
N PRO A 7 14.16 0.41 21.91
CA PRO A 7 15.62 0.36 22.04
C PRO A 7 16.11 0.91 23.40
N ALA A 8 17.42 0.92 23.64
CA ALA A 8 17.97 1.64 24.79
C ALA A 8 17.57 3.12 24.70
N GLY A 9 17.07 3.68 25.80
CA GLY A 9 16.63 5.07 25.90
C GLY A 9 17.25 5.76 27.11
N ASN A 10 16.81 6.99 27.39
CA ASN A 10 17.29 7.81 28.50
C ASN A 10 18.83 8.02 28.48
N VAL A 11 19.39 8.27 27.30
CA VAL A 11 20.82 8.56 27.13
C VAL A 11 21.12 9.93 27.77
N PRO A 12 22.19 10.07 28.59
CA PRO A 12 22.57 11.34 29.18
C PRO A 12 22.76 12.42 28.11
N GLU A 13 22.34 13.65 28.42
CA GLU A 13 22.42 14.82 27.53
C GLU A 13 21.56 14.73 26.25
N GLU A 14 20.89 13.61 25.98
CA GLU A 14 19.94 13.46 24.88
C GLU A 14 18.50 13.67 25.35
N LYS A 15 17.70 14.31 24.49
CA LYS A 15 16.25 14.42 24.72
C LYS A 15 15.60 13.09 24.36
N PRO A 16 14.72 12.52 25.21
CA PRO A 16 14.05 11.25 24.92
C PRO A 16 13.16 11.27 23.66
N TYR A 17 12.71 12.47 23.26
CA TYR A 17 11.84 12.67 22.10
C TYR A 17 12.21 13.95 21.36
N LEU A 18 11.92 13.95 20.05
CA LEU A 18 12.01 15.14 19.22
C LEU A 18 10.80 16.05 19.47
N ALA A 19 11.04 17.36 19.53
CA ALA A 19 9.96 18.34 19.63
C ALA A 19 9.27 18.55 18.29
N GLY A 20 7.94 18.68 18.30
CA GLY A 20 7.16 19.00 17.11
C GLY A 20 5.69 18.58 17.25
N PRO A 21 4.86 18.89 16.23
CA PRO A 21 3.50 18.40 16.17
C PRO A 21 3.45 16.88 16.19
N ALA A 22 2.41 16.32 16.84
CA ALA A 22 2.18 14.89 16.84
C ALA A 22 2.13 14.34 15.42
N CYS A 23 2.74 13.17 15.23
CA CYS A 23 2.79 12.46 13.96
C CYS A 23 3.50 13.17 12.78
N SER A 24 4.18 14.30 12.99
CA SER A 24 4.89 15.04 11.94
C SER A 24 6.13 14.34 11.38
N LYS A 25 6.62 13.29 12.06
CA LYS A 25 7.84 12.55 11.71
C LYS A 25 7.64 11.03 11.73
N CYS A 26 6.41 10.55 11.53
CA CYS A 26 6.15 9.12 11.48
C CYS A 26 6.76 8.46 10.23
N PRO A 27 7.13 7.18 10.31
CA PRO A 27 7.53 6.40 9.14
C PRO A 27 6.42 6.32 8.08
N GLN A 28 6.80 6.12 6.82
CA GLN A 28 5.83 5.90 5.73
C GLN A 28 4.97 4.67 6.01
N ALA A 29 3.69 4.72 5.62
CA ALA A 29 2.68 3.66 5.83
C ALA A 29 2.29 3.39 7.30
N SER A 30 2.66 4.25 8.24
CA SER A 30 2.15 4.20 9.61
C SER A 30 0.90 5.06 9.78
N GLU A 31 0.03 4.67 10.71
CA GLU A 31 -1.20 5.40 11.01
C GLU A 31 -1.06 6.18 12.31
N CYS A 32 -1.49 7.45 12.30
CA CYS A 32 -1.52 8.27 13.50
C CYS A 32 -2.80 7.98 14.31
N ARG A 33 -2.66 7.41 15.50
CA ARG A 33 -3.76 7.15 16.43
C ARG A 33 -3.36 7.62 17.83
N LEU A 34 -4.20 8.44 18.46
CA LEU A 34 -3.97 8.96 19.81
C LEU A 34 -2.58 9.63 19.98
N ASN A 35 -2.18 10.44 18.99
CA ASN A 35 -0.88 11.12 18.93
C ASN A 35 0.34 10.19 18.89
N GLN A 36 0.16 8.92 18.53
CA GLN A 36 1.22 7.94 18.34
C GLN A 36 1.10 7.32 16.95
N TRP A 37 2.21 6.90 16.36
CA TRP A 37 2.13 6.05 15.18
C TRP A 37 1.93 4.60 15.58
N VAL A 38 1.08 3.93 14.84
CA VAL A 38 0.87 2.49 14.95
C VAL A 38 1.50 1.85 13.72
N VAL A 39 2.45 0.96 13.95
CA VAL A 39 3.01 0.12 12.90
C VAL A 39 2.03 -1.03 12.69
N LYS A 40 1.59 -1.23 11.45
CA LYS A 40 0.94 -2.49 11.06
C LYS A 40 2.01 -3.56 11.14
N SER A 41 1.86 -4.49 12.10
CA SER A 41 2.83 -5.57 12.33
C SER A 41 3.22 -6.26 11.02
N ASP A 42 4.45 -6.75 10.88
CA ASP A 42 4.96 -7.39 9.65
C ASP A 42 4.10 -8.56 9.14
N LEU A 43 3.26 -9.16 10.00
CA LEU A 43 2.24 -10.13 9.59
C LEU A 43 1.22 -9.54 8.60
N ASP A 44 0.94 -8.24 8.71
CA ASP A 44 0.06 -7.47 7.82
C ASP A 44 0.83 -7.00 6.57
N VAL A 45 2.14 -6.71 6.68
CA VAL A 45 2.98 -6.35 5.51
C VAL A 45 3.14 -7.53 4.56
N VAL A 46 3.33 -8.76 5.06
CA VAL A 46 3.39 -9.97 4.20
C VAL A 46 2.05 -10.24 3.51
N LEU A 47 0.92 -10.03 4.19
CA LEU A 47 -0.41 -10.12 3.58
C LEU A 47 -0.63 -9.01 2.53
N GLN A 48 -0.12 -7.80 2.74
CA GLN A 48 -0.25 -6.67 1.81
C GLN A 48 0.71 -6.77 0.61
N VAL A 49 1.88 -7.40 0.76
CA VAL A 49 2.77 -7.74 -0.36
C VAL A 49 2.13 -8.80 -1.25
N GLY A 50 1.24 -9.64 -0.71
CA GLY A 50 0.40 -10.57 -1.48
C GLY A 50 -0.85 -9.95 -2.14
N VAL A 51 -1.23 -8.71 -1.82
CA VAL A 51 -2.46 -8.07 -2.33
C VAL A 51 -2.16 -6.89 -3.28
N LYS A 52 -0.90 -6.46 -3.40
CA LYS A 52 -0.48 -5.42 -4.37
C LYS A 52 -0.11 -5.96 -5.75
N GLN A 53 -0.81 -6.98 -6.25
CA GLN A 53 -0.77 -7.31 -7.68
C GLN A 53 -2.10 -7.87 -8.19
N ALA A 54 -3.15 -7.04 -8.18
CA ALA A 54 -4.26 -7.15 -9.13
C ALA A 54 -5.12 -5.86 -9.13
N THR A 55 -4.57 -4.75 -9.62
CA THR A 55 -5.40 -3.66 -10.19
C THR A 55 -4.65 -3.05 -11.36
N THR A 56 -4.62 -3.76 -12.49
CA THR A 56 -4.33 -3.14 -13.78
C THR A 56 -5.55 -2.35 -14.20
N SER A 57 -5.56 -1.05 -13.91
CA SER A 57 -6.39 -0.10 -14.64
C SER A 57 -5.86 -0.03 -16.07
N ALA A 58 -6.51 -0.75 -16.99
CA ALA A 58 -6.37 -0.56 -18.42
C ALA A 58 -7.78 -0.38 -19.01
N THR A 59 -8.44 0.72 -18.64
CA THR A 59 -9.54 1.25 -19.45
C THR A 59 -8.91 2.14 -20.51
N THR A 60 -8.89 1.66 -21.74
CA THR A 60 -9.10 2.42 -22.97
C THR A 60 -8.85 1.45 -24.12
N LYS A 61 -9.81 1.40 -25.05
CA LYS A 61 -9.74 0.73 -26.37
C LYS A 61 -10.15 -0.75 -26.45
N LEU A 62 -11.19 -1.16 -25.73
CA LEU A 62 -11.92 -2.41 -25.97
C LEU A 62 -13.28 -2.21 -26.65
N GLU A 63 -13.43 -1.19 -27.51
CA GLU A 63 -14.67 -0.97 -28.27
C GLU A 63 -14.44 -1.06 -29.80
N VAL A 64 -13.19 -0.98 -30.28
CA VAL A 64 -12.90 -0.92 -31.72
C VAL A 64 -12.64 -2.30 -32.33
N PHE A 65 -12.15 -3.27 -31.55
CA PHE A 65 -11.79 -4.59 -32.09
C PHE A 65 -12.96 -5.57 -32.21
N GLN A 66 -14.06 -5.35 -31.47
CA GLN A 66 -15.21 -6.26 -31.54
C GLN A 66 -15.99 -6.08 -32.85
N HIS A 67 -16.04 -4.88 -33.43
CA HIS A 67 -16.71 -4.66 -34.72
C HIS A 67 -15.94 -5.21 -35.94
N VAL A 68 -14.63 -5.39 -35.85
CA VAL A 68 -13.83 -5.90 -36.98
C VAL A 68 -14.00 -7.42 -37.16
N ILE A 69 -14.23 -8.15 -36.06
CA ILE A 69 -14.33 -9.62 -36.08
C ILE A 69 -15.70 -10.08 -36.62
N PHE A 70 -16.78 -9.34 -36.37
CA PHE A 70 -18.12 -9.72 -36.85
C PHE A 70 -18.34 -9.49 -38.35
N SER A 71 -17.59 -8.59 -39.00
CA SER A 71 -17.76 -8.34 -40.44
C SER A 71 -17.01 -9.34 -41.33
N THR A 72 -15.94 -9.97 -40.86
CA THR A 72 -15.18 -10.95 -41.66
C THR A 72 -15.76 -12.37 -41.60
N ALA A 73 -16.45 -12.72 -40.52
CA ALA A 73 -17.10 -14.03 -40.38
C ALA A 73 -18.37 -14.19 -41.23
N VAL A 74 -19.08 -13.09 -41.53
CA VAL A 74 -20.29 -13.13 -42.38
C VAL A 74 -19.94 -13.34 -43.85
N ILE A 75 -18.76 -12.91 -44.31
CA ILE A 75 -18.33 -13.06 -45.71
C ILE A 75 -17.87 -14.50 -46.01
N PHE A 76 -17.22 -15.18 -45.06
CA PHE A 76 -16.73 -16.55 -45.24
C PHE A 76 -17.82 -17.64 -45.20
N SER A 77 -19.05 -17.29 -44.85
CA SER A 77 -20.17 -18.24 -44.79
C SER A 77 -21.07 -18.20 -46.04
N LEU A 78 -20.75 -17.36 -47.03
CA LEU A 78 -21.56 -17.09 -48.23
C LEU A 78 -20.82 -17.35 -49.55
N THR A 79 -19.69 -18.07 -49.53
CA THR A 79 -19.01 -18.58 -50.74
C THR A 79 -18.89 -20.09 -50.65
#